data_AF-A0A7R9MLA2-F1
#
_entry.id   AF-A0A7R9MLA2-F1
#
_cell.length_a   1.000
_cell.length_b   1.000
_cell.length_c   1.000
_cell.angle_alpha   90.00
_cell.angle_beta   90.00
_cell.angle_gamma   90.00
#
_symmetry.space_group_name_H-M   'P 1'
#
loop_
_entity.id
_entity.type
_entity.pdbx_description
1 polymer ?
#
loop_
_entity_poly.entity_id
_entity_poly.type
_entity_poly.pdbx_seq_one_letter_code
_entity_poly.pdbx_strand_id
1 'polypeptide(L)'
;MHAADVLQGVYYLTSQPIPGFAQIPADSTDSPLHKTSIGPLPQSYVKHITVCEETYGIIGANYPALELMALYTAAAMHDFDHPGRTNAFLVATYASQAILYNDRSVLENHHAAAAWSLFLSKPEYNWLRHLDRAEFKRFRFLVIEFILATDLKRHFEILAEFNAKVNDDDSTGIDWFSETDRLLVMEMTIKIAD
;
A
#
# COMPACT_ATOMS: atom_id res chain seq x y z
N MET A 1 16.83 -7.25 -4.94
CA MET A 1 16.58 -6.67 -6.28
C MET A 1 15.10 -6.58 -6.54
N HIS A 2 14.35 -7.70 -6.54
CA HIS A 2 12.88 -7.69 -6.69
C HIS A 2 12.16 -6.67 -5.80
N ALA A 3 12.29 -6.77 -4.47
CA ALA A 3 11.65 -5.81 -3.55
C ALA A 3 12.01 -4.33 -3.79
N ALA A 4 13.19 -4.03 -4.35
CA ALA A 4 13.56 -2.66 -4.70
C ALA A 4 12.87 -2.20 -6.00
N ASP A 5 12.64 -3.11 -6.94
CA ASP A 5 11.87 -2.87 -8.15
C ASP A 5 10.40 -2.62 -7.82
N VAL A 6 9.78 -3.47 -6.98
CA VAL A 6 8.41 -3.26 -6.49
C VAL A 6 8.28 -1.93 -5.75
N LEU A 7 9.23 -1.60 -4.87
CA LEU A 7 9.26 -0.29 -4.18
C LEU A 7 9.32 0.88 -5.18
N GLN A 8 10.16 0.77 -6.21
CA GLN A 8 10.25 1.78 -7.26
C GLN A 8 8.96 1.86 -8.07
N GLY A 9 8.33 0.72 -8.38
CA GLY A 9 7.06 0.62 -9.09
C GLY A 9 5.94 1.33 -8.34
N VAL A 10 5.75 1.02 -7.05
CA VAL A 10 4.73 1.71 -6.24
C VAL A 10 5.02 3.20 -6.13
N TYR A 11 6.28 3.61 -5.93
CA TYR A 11 6.65 5.02 -5.87
C TYR A 11 6.37 5.74 -7.19
N TYR A 12 6.68 5.12 -8.33
CA TYR A 12 6.43 5.69 -9.65
C TYR A 12 4.92 5.84 -9.89
N LEU A 13 4.15 4.78 -9.67
CA LEU A 13 2.70 4.78 -9.85
C LEU A 13 2.00 5.84 -8.97
N THR A 14 2.51 6.08 -7.76
CA THR A 14 1.91 7.07 -6.85
C THR A 14 2.41 8.50 -7.03
N SER A 15 3.52 8.74 -7.74
CA SER A 15 4.14 10.07 -7.82
C SER A 15 4.10 10.72 -9.20
N GLN A 16 3.92 9.94 -10.27
CA GLN A 16 3.98 10.48 -11.62
C GLN A 16 2.68 11.17 -12.05
N PRO A 17 2.77 12.21 -12.91
CA PRO A 17 1.60 12.88 -13.48
C PRO A 17 0.76 11.93 -14.35
N ILE A 18 -0.55 11.95 -14.14
CA ILE A 18 -1.57 11.20 -14.88
C ILE A 18 -2.46 12.22 -15.61
N PRO A 19 -2.51 12.18 -16.96
CA PRO A 19 -3.36 13.08 -17.75
C PRO A 19 -4.83 12.93 -17.35
N GLY A 20 -5.51 14.04 -17.08
CA GLY A 20 -6.95 14.06 -16.78
C GLY A 20 -7.33 13.52 -15.40
N PHE A 21 -6.37 13.20 -14.53
CA PHE A 21 -6.66 12.70 -13.18
C PHE A 21 -7.12 13.81 -12.25
N ALA A 22 -8.30 13.63 -11.64
CA ALA A 22 -8.86 14.57 -10.67
C ALA A 22 -8.17 14.42 -9.30
N GLN A 23 -7.53 15.50 -8.85
CA GLN A 23 -6.95 15.58 -7.51
C GLN A 23 -7.94 16.23 -6.53
N ILE A 24 -8.01 15.68 -5.31
CA ILE A 24 -8.75 16.36 -4.23
C ILE A 24 -8.00 17.66 -3.89
N PRO A 25 -8.70 18.80 -3.79
CA PRO A 25 -8.09 20.05 -3.36
C PRO A 25 -7.44 19.91 -1.97
N ALA A 26 -6.17 20.31 -1.86
CA ALA A 26 -5.40 20.25 -0.61
C ALA A 26 -6.03 21.06 0.54
N ASP A 27 -6.81 22.10 0.20
CA ASP A 27 -7.42 23.05 1.14
C ASP A 27 -8.84 22.64 1.61
N SER A 28 -9.35 21.47 1.22
CA SER A 28 -10.62 20.99 1.77
C SER A 28 -10.44 20.62 3.24
N THR A 29 -11.26 21.18 4.13
CA THR A 29 -11.25 20.88 5.58
C THR A 29 -11.51 19.41 5.90
N ASP A 30 -12.05 18.66 4.93
CA ASP A 30 -12.30 17.22 4.99
C ASP A 30 -11.20 16.38 4.34
N SER A 31 -10.12 17.01 3.84
CA SER A 31 -9.03 16.31 3.20
C SER A 31 -8.36 15.34 4.18
N PRO A 32 -8.24 14.05 3.84
CA PRO A 32 -7.59 13.07 4.70
C PRO A 32 -6.08 13.37 4.89
N LEU A 33 -5.53 14.34 4.13
CA LEU A 33 -4.20 14.93 4.31
C LEU A 33 -4.04 15.73 5.61
N HIS A 34 -5.13 16.22 6.23
CA HIS A 34 -5.08 17.14 7.38
C HIS A 34 -5.13 16.44 8.76
N LYS A 35 -5.32 15.11 8.80
CA LYS A 35 -5.52 14.38 10.08
C LYS A 35 -4.24 13.88 10.76
N THR A 36 -3.07 14.01 10.16
CA THR A 36 -1.80 13.77 10.85
C THR A 36 -1.35 15.05 11.54
N SER A 37 -1.15 15.02 12.87
CA SER A 37 -0.64 16.15 13.67
C SER A 37 0.85 16.47 13.42
N ILE A 38 1.37 16.02 12.28
CA ILE A 38 2.68 16.34 11.76
C ILE A 38 2.43 17.52 10.82
N GLY A 39 2.97 18.69 11.16
CA GLY A 39 2.81 19.90 10.37
C GLY A 39 3.04 19.67 8.87
N PRO A 40 2.49 20.54 8.01
CA PRO A 40 2.46 20.33 6.57
C PRO A 40 3.84 19.90 6.05
N LEU A 41 3.86 18.82 5.28
CA LEU A 41 5.03 18.38 4.53
C LEU A 41 5.67 19.60 3.84
N PRO A 42 7.00 19.74 3.84
CA PRO A 42 7.66 20.86 3.21
C PRO A 42 7.15 21.05 1.78
N GLN A 43 6.58 22.23 1.53
CA GLN A 43 6.01 22.65 0.24
C GLN A 43 7.03 22.62 -0.92
N SER A 44 8.30 22.30 -0.62
CA SER A 44 9.37 22.04 -1.58
C SER A 44 9.22 20.75 -2.37
N TYR A 45 8.43 19.76 -1.92
CA TYR A 45 8.17 18.53 -2.70
C TYR A 45 7.05 18.69 -3.76
N VAL A 46 6.24 19.76 -3.66
CA VAL A 46 5.05 19.97 -4.52
C VAL A 46 5.29 21.04 -5.61
N LYS A 47 6.47 21.67 -5.64
CA LYS A 47 6.68 22.94 -6.34
C LYS A 47 7.22 22.84 -7.77
N HIS A 48 6.76 21.88 -8.57
CA HIS A 48 7.12 21.81 -9.99
C HIS A 48 5.96 21.82 -10.99
N ILE A 49 4.70 21.89 -10.55
CA ILE A 49 3.56 21.90 -11.47
C ILE A 49 3.17 23.36 -11.75
N THR A 50 3.85 23.97 -12.73
CA THR A 50 3.43 25.24 -13.32
C THR A 50 2.48 24.96 -14.47
N VAL A 51 1.39 25.72 -14.48
CA VAL A 51 0.23 25.65 -15.36
C VAL A 51 0.58 25.62 -16.86
N CYS A 52 0.12 24.57 -17.55
CA CYS A 52 -0.19 24.56 -18.99
C CYS A 52 -1.46 23.71 -19.20
N GLU A 53 -2.25 24.11 -20.20
CA GLU A 53 -3.57 23.58 -20.56
C GLU A 53 -3.53 22.09 -20.92
N GLU A 54 -3.77 21.24 -19.92
CA GLU A 54 -4.22 19.83 -19.92
C GLU A 54 -3.98 19.34 -18.48
N THR A 55 -5.02 19.27 -17.64
CA THR A 55 -4.84 19.10 -16.19
C THR A 55 -4.35 17.71 -15.84
N TYR A 56 -3.06 17.59 -15.50
CA TYR A 56 -2.49 16.39 -14.89
C TYR A 56 -2.78 16.36 -13.40
N GLY A 57 -2.95 15.15 -12.86
CA GLY A 57 -3.00 14.90 -11.43
C GLY A 57 -2.08 13.75 -11.04
N ILE A 58 -1.77 13.63 -9.75
CA ILE A 58 -0.96 12.56 -9.17
C ILE A 58 -1.84 11.81 -8.18
N ILE A 59 -1.94 10.49 -8.30
CA ILE A 59 -2.77 9.65 -7.43
C ILE A 59 -2.32 9.70 -5.97
N GLY A 60 -1.01 9.82 -5.72
CA GLY A 60 -0.42 10.00 -4.40
C GLY A 60 -0.93 11.22 -3.64
N ALA A 61 -1.40 12.26 -4.34
CA ALA A 61 -1.96 13.44 -3.71
C ALA A 61 -3.31 13.17 -3.02
N ASN A 62 -3.99 12.07 -3.37
CA ASN A 62 -5.27 11.68 -2.76
C ASN A 62 -5.10 10.74 -1.56
N TYR A 63 -3.86 10.37 -1.19
CA TYR A 63 -3.56 9.52 -0.04
C TYR A 63 -2.95 10.30 1.13
N PRO A 64 -3.36 10.03 2.38
CA PRO A 64 -2.61 10.48 3.56
C PRO A 64 -1.17 9.98 3.53
N ALA A 65 -0.25 10.79 4.06
CA ALA A 65 1.17 10.43 4.14
C ALA A 65 1.41 9.10 4.88
N LEU A 66 0.61 8.79 5.91
CA LEU A 66 0.69 7.53 6.65
C LEU A 66 0.37 6.32 5.76
N GLU A 67 -0.62 6.44 4.88
CA GLU A 67 -1.03 5.37 3.97
C GLU A 67 0.05 5.12 2.91
N LEU A 68 0.59 6.18 2.29
CA LEU A 68 1.72 6.07 1.34
C LEU A 68 2.97 5.48 1.99
N MET A 69 3.31 5.93 3.20
CA MET A 69 4.44 5.39 3.95
C MET A 69 4.26 3.90 4.23
N ALA A 70 3.03 3.47 4.54
CA ALA A 70 2.71 2.05 4.73
C ALA A 70 2.85 1.26 3.43
N LEU A 71 2.39 1.78 2.29
CA LEU A 71 2.55 1.13 0.99
C LEU A 71 4.02 0.93 0.60
N TYR A 72 4.84 1.97 0.75
CA TYR A 72 6.28 1.88 0.46
C TYR A 72 6.98 0.91 1.42
N THR A 73 6.59 0.93 2.70
CA THR A 73 7.12 0.00 3.69
C THR A 73 6.73 -1.44 3.36
N ALA A 74 5.47 -1.70 2.97
CA ALA A 74 5.00 -3.00 2.53
C ALA A 74 5.77 -3.50 1.31
N ALA A 75 5.91 -2.68 0.27
CA ALA A 75 6.69 -3.04 -0.93
C ALA A 75 8.14 -3.45 -0.61
N ALA A 76 8.79 -2.75 0.32
CA ALA A 76 10.15 -3.08 0.74
C ALA A 76 10.28 -4.44 1.47
N MET A 77 9.21 -4.96 2.06
CA MET A 77 9.23 -6.18 2.87
C MET A 77 8.28 -7.29 2.38
N HIS A 78 7.54 -7.09 1.30
CA HIS A 78 6.46 -8.01 0.86
C HIS A 78 6.93 -9.43 0.60
N ASP A 79 8.21 -9.59 0.22
CA ASP A 79 8.86 -10.88 -0.10
C ASP A 79 10.01 -11.23 0.88
N PHE A 80 9.96 -10.69 2.10
CA PHE A 80 11.01 -10.88 3.09
C PHE A 80 11.19 -12.37 3.46
N ASP A 81 12.41 -12.89 3.33
CA ASP A 81 12.73 -14.31 3.61
C ASP A 81 12.01 -15.30 2.66
N HIS A 82 11.80 -14.92 1.40
CA HIS A 82 11.21 -15.79 0.38
C HIS A 82 12.09 -17.02 0.05
N PRO A 83 11.58 -18.27 0.15
CA PRO A 83 12.38 -19.50 0.02
C PRO A 83 12.64 -19.93 -1.43
N GLY A 84 12.18 -19.16 -2.42
CA GLY A 84 12.25 -19.51 -3.84
C GLY A 84 11.34 -20.70 -4.19
N ARG A 85 10.22 -20.84 -3.49
CA ARG A 85 9.17 -21.84 -3.70
C ARG A 85 7.81 -21.17 -3.63
N THR A 86 6.79 -21.80 -4.20
CA THR A 86 5.43 -21.24 -4.20
C THR A 86 4.62 -21.73 -3.01
N ASN A 87 3.53 -21.01 -2.68
CA ASN A 87 2.52 -21.46 -1.72
C ASN A 87 2.02 -22.88 -2.03
N ALA A 88 1.76 -23.19 -3.30
CA ALA A 88 1.30 -24.53 -3.72
C ALA A 88 2.34 -25.63 -3.41
N PHE A 89 3.63 -25.35 -3.60
CA PHE A 89 4.70 -26.29 -3.25
C PHE A 89 4.75 -26.53 -1.74
N LEU A 90 4.74 -25.46 -0.93
CA LEU A 90 4.82 -25.58 0.53
C LEU A 90 3.66 -26.41 1.09
N VAL A 91 2.43 -26.15 0.61
CA VAL A 91 1.23 -26.92 0.96
C VAL A 91 1.36 -28.39 0.53
N ALA A 92 1.75 -28.65 -0.72
CA ALA A 92 1.88 -30.01 -1.24
C ALA A 92 2.94 -30.86 -0.50
N THR A 93 3.98 -30.22 0.03
CA THR A 93 5.06 -30.89 0.78
C THR A 93 4.84 -30.91 2.29
N TYR A 94 3.71 -30.40 2.80
CA TYR A 94 3.46 -30.23 4.24
C TYR A 94 4.61 -29.49 4.95
N ALA A 95 5.13 -28.44 4.31
CA ALA A 95 6.17 -27.63 4.92
C ALA A 95 5.68 -27.04 6.25
N SER A 96 6.58 -26.87 7.22
CA SER A 96 6.21 -26.36 8.55
C SER A 96 5.49 -25.01 8.51
N GLN A 97 5.88 -24.12 7.58
CA GLN A 97 5.20 -22.85 7.35
C GLN A 97 3.77 -23.03 6.85
N ALA A 98 3.51 -23.99 5.94
CA ALA A 98 2.16 -24.25 5.45
C ALA A 98 1.23 -24.75 6.56
N ILE A 99 1.75 -25.63 7.43
CA ILE A 99 1.03 -26.08 8.62
C ILE A 99 0.77 -24.91 9.58
N LEU A 100 1.77 -24.06 9.84
CA LEU A 100 1.65 -22.91 10.73
C LEU A 100 0.57 -21.92 10.28
N TYR A 101 0.50 -21.64 8.99
CA TYR A 101 -0.46 -20.70 8.40
C TYR A 101 -1.72 -21.37 7.83
N ASN A 102 -1.92 -22.67 8.11
CA ASN A 102 -3.09 -23.44 7.71
C ASN A 102 -3.41 -23.31 6.20
N ASP A 103 -2.37 -23.41 5.37
CA ASP A 103 -2.43 -23.37 3.90
C ASP A 103 -2.97 -22.07 3.26
N ARG A 104 -3.16 -21.01 4.06
CA ARG A 104 -3.69 -19.71 3.62
C ARG A 104 -2.57 -18.68 3.51
N SER A 105 -2.36 -18.16 2.30
CA SER A 105 -1.36 -17.13 1.99
C SER A 105 -0.06 -17.34 2.76
N VAL A 106 0.52 -18.54 2.61
CA VAL A 106 1.53 -19.08 3.53
C VAL A 106 2.77 -18.19 3.54
N LEU A 107 3.24 -17.82 2.34
CA LEU A 107 4.38 -16.95 2.13
C LEU A 107 4.08 -15.53 2.56
N GLU A 108 2.94 -14.96 2.15
CA GLU A 108 2.60 -13.57 2.42
C GLU A 108 2.41 -13.32 3.93
N ASN A 109 1.81 -14.28 4.65
CA ASN A 109 1.76 -14.26 6.11
C ASN A 109 3.17 -14.35 6.74
N HIS A 110 4.05 -15.19 6.19
CA HIS A 110 5.43 -15.31 6.67
C HIS A 110 6.20 -14.01 6.48
N HIS A 111 6.15 -13.40 5.30
CA HIS A 111 6.83 -12.15 4.97
C HIS A 111 6.43 -11.04 5.96
N ALA A 112 5.12 -10.83 6.14
CA ALA A 112 4.60 -9.85 7.07
C ALA A 112 5.01 -10.15 8.52
N ALA A 113 4.80 -11.40 9.00
CA ALA A 113 5.09 -11.76 10.38
C ALA A 113 6.58 -11.67 10.71
N ALA A 114 7.45 -12.17 9.84
CA ALA A 114 8.89 -12.19 10.03
C ALA A 114 9.49 -10.77 9.98
N ALA A 115 9.05 -9.92 9.04
CA ALA A 115 9.50 -8.52 8.96
C ALA A 115 9.07 -7.72 10.21
N TRP A 116 7.84 -7.92 10.69
CA TRP A 116 7.37 -7.28 11.92
C TRP A 116 8.10 -7.80 13.17
N SER A 117 8.42 -9.10 13.22
CA SER A 117 9.23 -9.67 14.30
C SER A 117 10.63 -9.06 14.33
N LEU A 118 11.26 -8.91 13.15
CA LEU A 118 12.54 -8.23 13.02
C LEU A 118 12.45 -6.78 13.50
N PHE A 119 11.48 -6.00 13.04
CA PHE A 119 11.29 -4.60 13.45
C PHE A 119 11.15 -4.44 14.98
N LEU A 120 10.42 -5.35 15.63
CA LEU A 120 10.20 -5.33 17.09
C LEU A 120 11.32 -5.99 17.90
N SER A 121 12.28 -6.66 17.24
CA SER A 121 13.29 -7.45 17.93
C SER A 121 14.27 -6.61 18.75
N LYS A 122 14.51 -5.35 18.35
CA LYS A 122 15.43 -4.46 19.03
C LYS A 122 14.95 -3.00 19.02
N PRO A 123 15.13 -2.23 20.11
CA PRO A 123 14.67 -0.85 20.20
C PRO A 123 15.26 0.09 19.11
N GLU A 124 16.48 -0.17 18.65
CA GLU A 124 17.15 0.63 17.62
C GLU A 124 16.50 0.55 16.24
N TYR A 125 15.69 -0.49 15.98
CA TYR A 125 14.93 -0.60 14.73
C TYR A 125 13.63 0.22 14.75
N ASN A 126 13.20 0.73 15.91
CA ASN A 126 11.96 1.48 16.03
C ASN A 126 12.07 2.91 15.50
N TRP A 127 12.13 3.05 14.18
CA TRP A 127 12.08 4.33 13.48
C TRP A 127 10.67 4.98 13.50
N LEU A 128 9.64 4.21 13.89
CA LEU A 128 8.26 4.67 14.06
C LEU A 128 7.94 5.22 15.45
N ARG A 129 8.94 5.41 16.32
CA ARG A 129 8.79 5.81 17.73
C ARG A 129 8.05 7.15 17.98
N HIS A 130 7.87 7.96 16.94
CA HIS A 130 7.19 9.25 17.02
C HIS A 130 5.72 9.19 16.57
N LEU A 131 5.27 8.05 16.03
CA LEU A 131 3.85 7.82 15.81
C LEU A 131 3.15 7.56 17.14
N ASP A 132 1.95 8.11 17.28
CA ASP A 132 1.11 7.73 18.41
C ASP A 132 0.61 6.27 18.28
N ARG A 133 -0.07 5.79 19.33
CA ARG A 133 -0.54 4.39 19.36
C ARG A 133 -1.58 4.09 18.28
N ALA A 134 -2.43 5.05 17.93
CA ALA A 134 -3.46 4.89 16.91
C ALA A 134 -2.84 4.87 15.51
N GLU A 135 -1.93 5.81 15.24
CA GLU A 135 -1.15 5.88 14.01
C GLU A 135 -0.32 4.63 13.79
N PHE A 136 0.42 4.16 14.81
CA PHE A 136 1.20 2.92 14.71
C PHE A 136 0.31 1.70 14.44
N LYS A 137 -0.84 1.60 15.11
CA LYS A 137 -1.80 0.50 14.89
C LYS A 137 -2.35 0.53 13.47
N ARG A 138 -2.72 1.70 12.96
CA ARG A 138 -3.22 1.88 11.58
C ARG A 138 -2.13 1.58 10.56
N PHE A 139 -0.91 2.10 10.76
CA PHE A 139 0.23 1.82 9.91
C PHE A 139 0.51 0.32 9.83
N ARG A 140 0.55 -0.38 10.97
CA ARG A 140 0.76 -1.83 11.01
C ARG A 140 -0.33 -2.58 10.25
N PHE A 141 -1.59 -2.20 10.45
CA PHE A 141 -2.71 -2.79 9.73
C PHE A 141 -2.53 -2.65 8.21
N LEU A 142 -2.28 -1.43 7.73
CA LEU A 142 -2.09 -1.15 6.30
C LEU A 142 -0.96 -1.95 5.68
N VAL A 143 0.21 -2.00 6.34
CA VAL A 143 1.35 -2.79 5.85
C VAL A 143 0.98 -4.27 5.71
N ILE A 144 0.23 -4.82 6.66
CA ILE A 144 -0.20 -6.23 6.60
C ILE A 144 -1.17 -6.46 5.44
N GLU A 145 -2.18 -5.60 5.26
CA GLU A 145 -3.14 -5.73 4.15
C GLU A 145 -2.44 -5.69 2.80
N PHE A 146 -1.51 -4.74 2.60
CA PHE A 146 -0.77 -4.61 1.34
C PHE A 146 0.11 -5.82 1.04
N ILE A 147 0.78 -6.41 2.05
CA ILE A 147 1.57 -7.64 1.84
C ILE A 147 0.64 -8.82 1.55
N LEU A 148 -0.46 -8.98 2.27
CA LEU A 148 -1.41 -10.08 2.01
C LEU A 148 -2.13 -9.96 0.67
N ALA A 149 -2.24 -8.75 0.11
CA ALA A 149 -2.81 -8.51 -1.20
C ALA A 149 -1.93 -9.03 -2.36
N THR A 150 -0.63 -9.27 -2.14
CA THR A 150 0.26 -9.82 -3.18
C THR A 150 0.02 -11.30 -3.46
N ASP A 151 -0.70 -12.03 -2.59
CA ASP A 151 -1.09 -13.42 -2.86
C ASP A 151 -1.94 -13.49 -4.14
N LEU A 152 -1.41 -14.17 -5.16
CA LEU A 152 -2.09 -14.35 -6.44
C LEU A 152 -3.40 -15.13 -6.32
N LYS A 153 -3.63 -15.90 -5.24
CA LYS A 153 -4.94 -16.52 -4.99
C LYS A 153 -6.06 -15.49 -4.75
N ARG A 154 -5.72 -14.31 -4.21
CA ARG A 154 -6.65 -13.18 -3.99
C ARG A 154 -6.77 -12.26 -5.21
N HIS A 155 -6.00 -12.51 -6.28
CA HIS A 155 -5.95 -11.61 -7.45
C HIS A 155 -7.33 -11.32 -8.04
N PHE A 156 -8.13 -12.35 -8.31
CA PHE A 156 -9.44 -12.17 -8.95
C PHE A 156 -10.48 -11.56 -8.01
N GLU A 157 -10.37 -11.76 -6.70
CA GLU A 157 -11.23 -11.14 -5.68
C GLU A 157 -11.01 -9.62 -5.70
N ILE A 158 -9.77 -9.18 -5.50
CA ILE A 158 -9.40 -7.76 -5.47
C ILE A 158 -9.71 -7.08 -6.82
N LEU A 159 -9.42 -7.74 -7.93
CA LEU A 159 -9.70 -7.20 -9.26
C LEU A 159 -11.22 -7.06 -9.52
N ALA A 160 -12.04 -8.01 -9.04
CA ALA A 160 -13.49 -7.92 -9.16
C ALA A 160 -14.04 -6.76 -8.33
N GLU A 161 -13.56 -6.59 -7.09
CA GLU A 161 -13.93 -5.46 -6.23
C GLU A 161 -13.53 -4.12 -6.85
N PHE A 162 -12.31 -4.03 -7.40
CA PHE A 162 -11.85 -2.83 -8.09
C PHE A 162 -12.71 -2.51 -9.32
N ASN A 163 -12.97 -3.50 -10.17
CA ASN A 163 -13.79 -3.33 -11.38
C ASN A 163 -15.22 -2.88 -11.05
N ALA A 164 -15.82 -3.41 -9.99
CA ALA A 164 -17.15 -2.99 -9.55
C ALA A 164 -17.21 -1.51 -9.15
N LYS A 165 -16.06 -0.90 -8.79
CA LYS A 165 -15.95 0.51 -8.45
C LYS A 165 -15.62 1.43 -9.61
N VAL A 166 -14.90 0.95 -10.63
CA VAL A 166 -14.38 1.81 -11.70
C VAL A 166 -15.03 1.60 -13.08
N ASN A 167 -15.61 0.42 -13.33
CA ASN A 167 -16.11 0.01 -14.65
C ASN A 167 -17.62 -0.27 -14.67
N ASP A 168 -18.31 -0.07 -13.55
CA ASP A 168 -19.77 -0.17 -13.51
C ASP A 168 -20.37 1.22 -13.83
N ASP A 169 -21.19 1.29 -14.88
CA ASP A 169 -21.79 2.55 -15.38
C ASP A 169 -22.69 3.23 -14.34
N ASP A 170 -23.21 2.46 -13.37
CA ASP A 170 -24.01 2.97 -12.24
C ASP A 170 -23.16 3.36 -11.02
N SER A 171 -21.84 3.12 -11.04
CA SER A 171 -20.95 3.44 -9.93
C SER A 171 -20.50 4.91 -9.93
N THR A 172 -20.31 5.47 -8.74
CA THR A 172 -19.80 6.84 -8.57
C THR A 172 -18.28 6.96 -8.75
N GLY A 173 -17.59 5.89 -9.16
CA GLY A 173 -16.14 5.81 -9.18
C GLY A 173 -15.52 5.60 -7.78
N ILE A 174 -14.21 5.88 -7.70
CA ILE A 174 -13.43 5.83 -6.45
C ILE A 174 -13.76 7.04 -5.57
N ASP A 175 -14.27 6.79 -4.37
CA ASP A 175 -14.38 7.81 -3.33
C ASP A 175 -13.07 7.92 -2.54
N TRP A 176 -12.28 8.95 -2.84
CA TRP A 176 -11.02 9.19 -2.15
C TRP A 176 -11.16 9.60 -0.67
N PHE A 177 -12.36 9.92 -0.19
CA PHE A 177 -12.62 10.11 1.25
C PHE A 177 -12.87 8.78 1.97
N SER A 178 -13.32 7.74 1.26
CA SER A 178 -13.49 6.37 1.78
C SER A 178 -12.14 5.69 2.01
N GLU A 179 -11.87 5.29 3.26
CA GLU A 179 -10.65 4.52 3.58
C GLU A 179 -10.62 3.16 2.87
N THR A 180 -11.80 2.56 2.62
CA THR A 180 -11.91 1.26 1.95
C THR A 180 -11.57 1.38 0.47
N ASP A 181 -12.05 2.43 -0.19
CA ASP A 181 -11.75 2.66 -1.60
C ASP A 181 -10.26 3.01 -1.77
N ARG A 182 -9.68 3.85 -0.90
CA ARG A 182 -8.23 4.12 -0.92
C ARG A 182 -7.41 2.86 -0.70
N LEU A 183 -7.79 2.02 0.28
CA LEU A 183 -7.13 0.73 0.54
C LEU A 183 -7.11 -0.14 -0.72
N LEU A 184 -8.27 -0.34 -1.35
CA LEU A 184 -8.43 -1.16 -2.56
C LEU A 184 -7.55 -0.67 -3.72
N VAL A 185 -7.47 0.65 -3.95
CA VAL A 185 -6.60 1.20 -5.00
C VAL A 185 -5.12 1.00 -4.66
N MET A 186 -4.73 1.10 -3.39
CA MET A 186 -3.35 0.88 -2.97
C MET A 186 -2.96 -0.61 -3.00
N GLU A 187 -3.89 -1.53 -2.71
CA GLU A 187 -3.72 -2.97 -2.95
C GLU A 187 -3.52 -3.24 -4.45
N MET A 188 -4.34 -2.66 -5.33
CA MET A 188 -4.13 -2.76 -6.77
C MET A 188 -2.77 -2.18 -7.21
N THR A 189 -2.31 -1.10 -6.56
CA THR A 189 -1.02 -0.46 -6.87
C THR A 189 0.15 -1.40 -6.58
N ILE A 190 0.20 -2.03 -5.41
CA ILE A 190 1.27 -3.00 -5.10
C ILE A 190 1.18 -4.25 -5.97
N LYS A 191 -0.04 -4.70 -6.32
CA LYS A 191 -0.25 -5.85 -7.22
C LYS A 191 0.16 -5.61 -8.68
N ILE A 192 0.23 -4.36 -9.12
CA ILE A 192 0.74 -4.00 -10.45
C ILE A 192 2.28 -3.89 -10.41
N ALA A 193 2.82 -3.46 -9.27
CA ALA A 193 4.25 -3.26 -9.10
C ALA A 193 5.02 -4.58 -8.84
N ASP A 194 4.36 -5.55 -8.21
CA ASP A 194 4.84 -6.93 -8.01
C ASP A 194 4.49 -7.84 -9.21
#